data_AF-A0A804K3G2-F1
#
_entry.id   AF-A0A804K3G2-F1
#
_cell.length_a   1.000
_cell.length_b   1.000
_cell.length_c   1.000
_cell.angle_alpha   90.00
_cell.angle_beta   90.00
_cell.angle_gamma   90.00
#
_symmetry.space_group_name_H-M   'P 1'
#
loop_
_entity.id
_entity.type
_entity.pdbx_description
1 polymer ?
#
loop_
_entity_poly.entity_id
_entity_poly.type
_entity_poly.pdbx_seq_one_letter_code
_entity_poly.pdbx_strand_id
1 'polypeptide(L)'
;MQPPTLLSLTIDSALRHIAHIADLSAIPDPIVLELFWKTLQAGKLTEKVLKLFMATGNEDILSFVHRLNIKPTLTPVLPTSKNHAIYFRFMPEL
;
A
#
# COMPACT_ATOMS: atom_id res chain seq x y z
N MET A 1 -14.30 19.38 -27.53
CA MET A 1 -13.58 19.33 -26.24
C MET A 1 -14.65 19.37 -25.16
N GLN A 2 -15.00 18.22 -24.56
CA GLN A 2 -15.94 18.22 -23.44
C GLN A 2 -15.22 18.78 -22.21
N PRO A 3 -15.81 19.75 -21.50
CA PRO A 3 -15.18 20.30 -20.31
C PRO A 3 -15.00 19.21 -19.25
N PRO A 4 -13.88 19.23 -18.50
CA PRO A 4 -13.67 18.30 -17.42
C PRO A 4 -14.76 18.48 -16.35
N THR A 5 -15.25 17.37 -15.82
CA THR A 5 -16.23 17.39 -14.73
C THR A 5 -15.53 17.74 -13.42
N LEU A 6 -16.29 18.30 -12.46
CA LEU A 6 -15.79 18.56 -11.10
C LEU A 6 -15.22 17.29 -10.46
N LEU A 7 -15.85 16.14 -10.72
CA LEU A 7 -15.40 14.83 -10.26
C LEU A 7 -13.99 14.53 -10.79
N SER A 8 -13.76 14.64 -12.10
CA SER A 8 -12.44 14.39 -12.68
C SER A 8 -11.37 15.31 -12.09
N LEU A 9 -11.67 16.62 -11.96
CA LEU A 9 -10.76 17.58 -11.34
C LEU A 9 -10.47 17.26 -9.88
N THR A 10 -11.47 16.78 -9.15
CA THR A 10 -11.35 16.36 -7.75
C THR A 10 -10.44 15.15 -7.63
N ILE A 11 -10.62 14.13 -8.47
CA ILE A 11 -9.77 12.95 -8.49
C ILE A 11 -8.32 13.31 -8.86
N ASP A 12 -8.12 14.14 -9.88
CA ASP A 12 -6.78 14.55 -10.30
C ASP A 12 -6.10 15.44 -9.24
N SER A 13 -6.88 16.19 -8.45
CA SER A 13 -6.39 16.91 -7.27
C SER A 13 -6.05 15.96 -6.11
N ALA A 14 -6.92 15.00 -5.81
CA ALA A 14 -6.71 14.00 -4.77
C ALA A 14 -5.47 13.15 -5.06
N LEU A 15 -5.27 12.72 -6.31
CA LEU A 15 -4.09 12.01 -6.77
C LEU A 15 -2.78 12.78 -6.54
N ARG A 16 -2.81 14.11 -6.66
CA ARG A 16 -1.63 14.96 -6.36
C ARG A 16 -1.31 15.00 -4.86
N HIS A 17 -2.33 14.90 -4.01
CA HIS A 17 -2.19 15.02 -2.55
C HIS A 17 -2.37 13.70 -1.80
N ILE A 18 -2.47 12.57 -2.49
CA ILE A 18 -2.83 11.26 -1.93
C ILE A 18 -1.92 10.82 -0.77
N ALA A 19 -0.64 11.21 -0.80
CA ALA A 19 0.33 10.93 0.26
C ALA A 19 0.05 11.68 1.57
N HIS A 20 -0.72 12.78 1.51
CA HIS A 20 -1.12 13.61 2.66
C HIS A 20 -2.53 13.31 3.16
N ILE A 21 -3.32 12.56 2.41
CA ILE A 21 -4.65 12.13 2.84
C ILE A 21 -4.48 11.09 3.96
N ALA A 22 -5.28 11.22 5.02
CA ALA A 22 -5.22 10.32 6.18
C ALA A 22 -6.23 9.18 6.09
N ASP A 23 -7.40 9.44 5.50
CA ASP A 23 -8.51 8.48 5.45
C ASP A 23 -9.36 8.68 4.18
N LEU A 24 -9.87 7.57 3.64
CA LEU A 24 -10.82 7.51 2.51
C LEU A 24 -12.12 6.78 2.87
N SER A 25 -12.32 6.40 4.15
CA SER A 25 -13.50 5.66 4.63
C SER A 25 -14.85 6.36 4.33
N ALA A 26 -14.85 7.70 4.28
CA ALA A 26 -16.04 8.50 4.02
C ALA A 26 -16.42 8.60 2.53
N ILE A 27 -15.60 8.05 1.63
CA ILE A 27 -15.77 8.16 0.18
C ILE A 27 -16.48 6.92 -0.36
N PRO A 28 -17.47 7.08 -1.27
CA PRO A 28 -18.12 5.94 -1.93
C PRO A 28 -17.15 5.04 -2.68
N ASP A 29 -17.38 3.73 -2.59
CA ASP A 29 -16.56 2.68 -3.21
C ASP A 29 -16.19 2.93 -4.68
N PRO A 30 -17.12 3.34 -5.57
CA PRO A 30 -16.78 3.52 -6.99
C PRO A 30 -15.72 4.61 -7.21
N ILE A 31 -15.73 5.65 -6.37
CA ILE A 31 -14.78 6.78 -6.46
C ILE A 31 -13.42 6.36 -5.91
N VAL A 32 -13.40 5.57 -4.83
CA VAL A 32 -12.17 5.02 -4.27
C VAL A 32 -11.48 4.10 -5.27
N LEU A 33 -12.25 3.25 -5.96
CA LEU A 33 -11.74 2.37 -6.99
C LEU A 33 -11.14 3.15 -8.17
N GLU A 34 -11.83 4.19 -8.64
CA GLU A 34 -11.32 5.05 -9.72
C GLU A 34 -10.01 5.76 -9.31
N LEU A 35 -9.95 6.28 -8.09
CA LEU A 35 -8.76 6.91 -7.54
C LEU A 35 -7.60 5.93 -7.40
N PHE A 36 -7.88 4.69 -7.00
CA PHE A 36 -6.89 3.62 -6.92
C PHE A 36 -6.29 3.31 -8.31
N TRP A 37 -7.13 3.14 -9.32
CA TRP A 37 -6.68 2.90 -10.71
C TRP A 37 -5.80 4.02 -11.24
N LYS A 38 -6.21 5.28 -11.05
CA LYS A 38 -5.41 6.44 -11.46
C LYS A 38 -4.10 6.55 -10.68
N THR A 39 -4.09 6.12 -9.42
CA THR A 39 -2.88 6.07 -8.59
C THR A 39 -1.88 5.03 -9.10
N LEU A 40 -2.37 3.86 -9.52
CA LEU A 40 -1.55 2.84 -10.18
C LEU A 40 -0.98 3.33 -11.50
N GLN A 41 -1.82 3.92 -12.36
CA GLN A 41 -1.39 4.47 -13.66
C GLN A 41 -0.35 5.58 -13.50
N ALA A 42 -0.46 6.39 -12.44
CA ALA A 42 0.50 7.44 -12.14
C ALA A 42 1.81 6.92 -11.50
N GLY A 43 1.91 5.62 -11.18
CA GLY A 43 3.09 5.03 -10.52
C GLY A 43 3.30 5.55 -9.09
N LYS A 44 2.27 6.09 -8.44
CA LYS A 44 2.35 6.68 -7.09
C LYS A 44 1.95 5.72 -5.97
N LEU A 45 1.94 4.41 -6.27
CA LEU A 45 1.62 3.39 -5.27
C LEU A 45 2.81 3.22 -4.31
N THR A 46 2.76 3.94 -3.19
CA THR A 46 3.70 3.77 -2.07
C THR A 46 3.07 2.89 -0.98
N GLU A 47 3.87 2.35 -0.07
CA GLU A 47 3.36 1.52 1.04
C GLU A 47 2.32 2.26 1.89
N LYS A 48 2.52 3.57 2.14
CA LYS A 48 1.57 4.40 2.89
C LYS A 48 0.23 4.49 2.17
N VAL A 49 0.28 4.76 0.86
CA VAL A 49 -0.93 4.90 0.02
C VAL A 49 -1.65 3.55 -0.10
N LEU A 50 -0.91 2.45 -0.21
CA LEU A 50 -1.46 1.10 -0.21
C LEU A 50 -2.22 0.80 1.09
N LYS A 51 -1.61 1.09 2.26
CA LYS A 51 -2.27 0.91 3.56
C LYS A 51 -3.55 1.73 3.66
N LEU A 52 -3.55 2.95 3.14
CA LEU A 52 -4.71 3.84 3.11
C LEU A 52 -5.85 3.27 2.26
N PHE A 53 -5.56 2.70 1.09
CA PHE A 53 -6.59 2.03 0.27
C PHE A 53 -7.08 0.71 0.88
N MET A 54 -6.22 -0.04 1.56
CA MET A 54 -6.62 -1.24 2.29
C MET A 54 -7.51 -0.92 3.49
N ALA A 55 -7.28 0.22 4.15
CA ALA A 55 -8.09 0.67 5.29
C ALA A 55 -9.55 0.95 4.92
N THR A 56 -9.84 1.25 3.65
CA THR A 56 -11.22 1.40 3.16
C THR A 56 -12.01 0.09 3.19
N GLY A 57 -11.33 -1.07 3.21
CA GLY A 57 -12.00 -2.38 3.26
C GLY A 57 -12.71 -2.78 1.96
N ASN A 58 -12.36 -2.15 0.84
CA ASN A 58 -12.97 -2.45 -0.45
C ASN A 58 -12.44 -3.78 -1.00
N GLU A 59 -13.34 -4.73 -1.24
CA GLU A 59 -13.03 -6.11 -1.67
C GLU A 59 -12.24 -6.17 -2.99
N ASP A 60 -12.53 -5.28 -3.95
CA ASP A 60 -11.83 -5.27 -5.24
C ASP A 60 -10.37 -4.85 -5.09
N ILE A 61 -10.12 -3.85 -4.25
CA ILE A 61 -8.78 -3.37 -3.91
C ILE A 61 -8.01 -4.48 -3.18
N LEU A 62 -8.60 -5.09 -2.15
CA LEU A 62 -7.97 -6.18 -1.40
C LEU A 62 -7.63 -7.37 -2.31
N SER A 63 -8.55 -7.76 -3.19
CA SER A 63 -8.35 -8.81 -4.19
C SER A 63 -7.24 -8.47 -5.18
N PHE A 64 -7.11 -7.20 -5.57
CA PHE A 64 -6.05 -6.74 -6.47
C PHE A 64 -4.68 -6.76 -5.79
N VAL A 65 -4.60 -6.29 -4.54
CA VAL A 65 -3.37 -6.32 -3.74
C VAL A 65 -2.93 -7.76 -3.47
N HIS A 66 -3.86 -8.66 -3.17
CA HIS A 66 -3.58 -10.08 -3.00
C HIS A 66 -3.04 -10.71 -4.29
N ARG A 67 -3.64 -10.40 -5.46
CA ARG A 67 -3.16 -10.84 -6.77
C ARG A 67 -1.78 -10.29 -7.14
N LEU A 68 -1.47 -9.07 -6.73
CA LEU A 68 -0.14 -8.49 -6.90
C LEU A 68 0.94 -9.17 -6.06
N ASN A 69 0.57 -10.09 -5.15
CA ASN A 69 1.46 -11.00 -4.43
C ASN A 69 2.67 -10.28 -3.83
N ILE A 70 2.44 -9.12 -3.21
CA ILE A 70 3.47 -8.41 -2.44
C ILE A 70 3.74 -9.27 -1.20
N LYS A 71 4.64 -10.23 -1.36
CA LYS A 71 5.25 -10.92 -0.23
C LYS A 71 6.08 -9.86 0.48
N PRO A 72 5.81 -9.52 1.76
CA PRO A 72 6.78 -8.77 2.54
C PRO A 72 8.10 -9.54 2.40
N THR A 73 9.16 -8.85 1.98
CA THR A 73 10.48 -9.44 1.82
C THR A 73 10.99 -9.84 3.20
N LEU A 74 10.53 -10.99 3.70
CA LEU A 74 11.17 -11.73 4.78
C LEU A 74 12.43 -12.35 4.17
N THR A 75 13.42 -11.50 3.91
CA THR A 75 14.81 -11.95 3.93
C THR A 75 15.41 -11.43 5.22
N PRO A 76 15.24 -12.11 6.37
CA PRO A 76 16.32 -12.09 7.34
C PRO A 76 17.52 -12.65 6.59
N VAL A 77 18.47 -11.76 6.29
CA VAL A 77 19.72 -12.14 5.65
C VAL A 77 20.39 -13.14 6.58
N LEU A 78 20.41 -14.41 6.20
CA LEU A 78 21.15 -15.43 6.91
C LEU A 78 22.63 -15.09 6.74
N PRO A 79 23.39 -14.76 7.80
CA PRO A 79 24.82 -14.51 7.65
C PRO A 79 25.51 -15.82 7.27
N THR A 80 25.76 -16.01 5.97
CA THR A 80 26.71 -17.02 5.51
C THR A 80 28.12 -16.46 5.71
N SER A 81 28.74 -16.75 6.84
CA SER A 81 30.18 -16.93 6.87
C SER A 81 30.55 -17.94 7.95
N LYS A 82 31.29 -18.95 7.53
CA LYS A 82 31.87 -19.97 8.40
C LYS A 82 32.90 -19.30 9.33
N ASN A 83 32.92 -19.73 10.60
CA ASN A 83 33.85 -19.38 11.68
C ASN A 83 33.65 -17.94 12.21
N HIS A 84 33.34 -17.69 13.48
CA HIS A 84 33.95 -18.23 14.69
C HIS A 84 32.95 -18.16 15.86
N ALA A 85 33.06 -19.11 16.78
CA ALA A 85 32.14 -19.39 17.87
C ALA A 85 31.68 -18.16 18.68
N ILE A 86 30.36 -18.02 18.83
CA ILE A 86 29.76 -17.55 20.08
C ILE A 86 28.51 -18.38 20.34
N TYR A 87 28.61 -19.20 21.38
CA TYR A 87 27.57 -20.05 21.92
C TYR A 87 26.28 -19.23 22.13
N PHE A 88 25.23 -19.53 21.37
CA PHE A 88 23.87 -19.22 21.80
C PHE A 88 23.57 -20.12 23.00
N ARG A 89 23.94 -19.60 24.17
CA ARG A 89 23.56 -20.12 25.47
C ARG A 89 22.04 -20.05 25.55
N PHE A 90 21.45 -21.25 25.63
CA PHE A 90 20.07 -21.51 25.96
C PHE A 90 19.63 -20.66 27.17
N MET A 91 18.40 -20.16 27.13
CA MET A 91 17.76 -19.26 28.10
C MET A 91 17.79 -19.78 29.55
N PRO A 92 17.59 -18.92 30.58
CA PRO A 92 16.23 -18.70 31.11
C PRO A 92 15.96 -17.30 31.71
N GLU A 93 14.79 -17.18 32.39
CA GLU A 93 14.16 -16.08 33.16
C GLU A 93 13.10 -15.29 32.35
N LEU A 94 11.78 -15.38 32.53
CA LEU A 94 10.88 -15.85 33.62
C LEU A 94 9.63 -16.55 33.04
#